data_AF-A0A7Y4X7R7-F1
#
_entry.id   AF-A0A7Y4X7R7-F1
#
_cell.length_a   1.000
_cell.length_b   1.000
_cell.length_c   1.000
_cell.angle_alpha   90.00
_cell.angle_beta   90.00
_cell.angle_gamma   90.00
#
_symmetry.space_group_name_H-M   'P 1'
#
loop_
_entity.id
_entity.type
_entity.pdbx_description
1 polymer ?
#
loop_
_entity_poly.entity_id
_entity_poly.type
_entity_poly.pdbx_seq_one_letter_code
_entity_poly.pdbx_strand_id
1 'polypeptide(L)'
;MSNLHKLRQVVVCAALVALTVVITARYAMAHDLARYRPGVRNAPAEQRLTREQLNLIAQSLRAHTGWQSLYFDEDGFLICPDPQAFSGGSAAARKLLGAALTDEAAYELESHHRSGEVKFGRISAGTEHVDHKTSLKISIRHVQIDFTDFRQLHGEPLALRAFDPGIAVLHELAHGVWRLPDARSAADEPGECERYINQIRRELHLPERQHYSAGARSRANRAQLVAELRFIRFREKHGQLRREHFFLRWDAELVGALDATNVTAFMR
;
A
#
# COMPACT_ATOMS: atom_id res chain seq x y z
N MET A 1 20.61 -51.81 37.58
CA MET A 1 21.00 -50.63 36.76
C MET A 1 19.93 -50.14 35.77
N SER A 2 18.85 -50.89 35.49
CA SER A 2 17.80 -50.51 34.50
C SER A 2 16.90 -49.32 34.90
N ASN A 3 16.59 -49.15 36.20
CA ASN A 3 15.62 -48.13 36.63
C ASN A 3 16.14 -46.69 36.61
N LEU A 4 17.46 -46.48 36.81
CA LEU A 4 18.05 -45.15 36.83
C LEU A 4 18.09 -44.51 35.44
N HIS A 5 18.28 -45.32 34.39
CA HIS A 5 18.26 -44.85 33.00
C HIS A 5 16.85 -44.43 32.57
N LYS A 6 15.81 -45.19 32.97
CA LYS A 6 14.41 -44.86 32.72
C LYS A 6 14.00 -43.55 33.41
N LEU A 7 14.40 -43.37 34.66
CA LEU A 7 14.12 -42.15 35.42
C LEU A 7 14.77 -40.91 34.79
N ARG A 8 16.05 -41.01 34.36
CA ARG A 8 16.73 -39.92 33.66
C ARG A 8 16.04 -39.54 32.35
N GLN A 9 15.61 -40.53 31.58
CA GLN A 9 14.91 -40.30 30.31
C GLN A 9 13.56 -39.61 30.53
N VAL A 10 12.80 -40.00 31.56
CA VAL A 10 11.52 -39.35 31.91
C VAL A 10 11.73 -37.89 32.32
N VAL A 11 12.74 -37.59 33.13
CA VAL A 11 13.04 -36.21 33.57
C VAL A 11 13.44 -35.33 32.38
N VAL A 12 14.29 -35.84 31.47
CA VAL A 12 14.68 -35.10 30.27
C VAL A 12 13.49 -34.84 29.36
N CYS A 13 12.63 -35.84 29.11
CA CYS A 13 11.41 -35.65 28.32
C CYS A 13 10.46 -34.63 28.96
N ALA A 14 10.24 -34.70 30.27
CA ALA A 14 9.39 -33.75 30.98
C ALA A 14 9.95 -32.31 30.91
N ALA A 15 11.27 -32.14 31.04
CA ALA A 15 11.93 -30.84 30.89
C ALA A 15 11.80 -30.28 29.46
N LEU A 16 11.96 -31.13 28.43
CA LEU A 16 11.79 -30.72 27.03
C LEU A 16 10.35 -30.33 26.70
N VAL A 17 9.36 -31.06 27.22
CA VAL A 17 7.94 -30.73 27.07
C VAL A 17 7.62 -29.41 27.78
N ALA A 18 8.06 -29.24 29.03
CA ALA A 18 7.86 -27.99 29.77
C ALA A 18 8.50 -26.80 29.06
N LEU A 19 9.73 -26.95 28.54
CA LEU A 19 10.41 -25.92 27.77
C LEU A 19 9.64 -25.58 26.48
N THR A 20 9.17 -26.59 25.76
CA THR A 20 8.36 -26.38 24.55
C THR A 20 7.07 -25.61 24.87
N VAL A 21 6.36 -25.96 25.95
CA VAL A 21 5.14 -25.27 26.39
C VAL A 21 5.41 -23.82 26.78
N VAL A 22 6.52 -23.55 27.49
CA VAL A 22 6.89 -22.17 27.86
C VAL A 22 7.23 -21.35 26.63
N ILE A 23 7.94 -21.93 25.67
CA ILE A 23 8.29 -21.27 24.41
C ILE A 23 7.03 -20.96 23.60
N THR A 24 6.13 -21.92 23.39
CA THR A 24 4.90 -21.71 22.63
C THR A 24 3.96 -20.70 23.30
N ALA A 25 3.83 -20.73 24.62
CA ALA A 25 3.05 -19.75 25.36
C ALA A 25 3.60 -18.33 25.21
N ARG A 26 4.93 -18.15 25.25
CA ARG A 26 5.56 -16.84 25.02
C ARG A 26 5.35 -16.35 23.59
N TYR A 27 5.49 -17.23 22.60
CA TYR A 27 5.21 -16.88 21.20
C TYR A 27 3.75 -16.46 21.00
N ALA A 28 2.80 -17.19 21.60
CA ALA A 28 1.38 -16.84 21.52
C ALA A 28 1.08 -15.47 22.14
N MET A 29 1.66 -15.17 23.32
CA MET A 29 1.48 -13.86 23.96
C MET A 29 2.13 -12.72 23.18
N ALA A 30 3.35 -12.92 22.66
CA ALA A 30 4.03 -11.90 21.85
C ALA A 30 3.26 -11.58 20.57
N HIS A 31 2.71 -12.61 19.91
CA HIS A 31 1.89 -12.45 18.72
C HIS A 31 0.57 -11.71 19.02
N ASP A 32 -0.05 -11.96 20.18
CA ASP A 32 -1.28 -11.26 20.57
C ASP A 32 -1.01 -9.77 20.89
N LEU A 33 0.12 -9.46 21.53
CA LEU A 33 0.53 -8.06 21.77
C LEU A 33 0.91 -7.34 20.48
N ALA A 34 1.55 -8.01 19.52
CA ALA A 34 1.91 -7.43 18.23
C ALA A 34 0.66 -6.94 17.46
N ARG A 35 -0.50 -7.60 17.62
CA ARG A 35 -1.77 -7.14 17.04
C ARG A 35 -2.15 -5.73 17.47
N TYR A 36 -1.77 -5.31 18.68
CA TYR A 36 -2.07 -3.97 19.22
C TYR A 36 -0.93 -2.96 19.03
N ARG A 37 0.13 -3.32 18.30
CA ARG A 37 1.16 -2.36 17.89
C ARG A 37 0.66 -1.54 16.68
N PRO A 38 0.65 -0.20 16.77
CA PRO A 38 0.22 0.65 15.67
C PRO A 38 1.29 0.80 14.58
N GLY A 39 0.96 1.56 13.53
CA GLY A 39 1.83 1.80 12.37
C GLY A 39 1.45 0.98 11.13
N VAL A 40 2.30 1.01 10.11
CA VAL A 40 2.08 0.29 8.84
C VAL A 40 2.63 -1.13 8.96
N ARG A 41 1.80 -2.14 8.67
CA ARG A 41 2.20 -3.55 8.78
C ARG A 41 1.54 -4.43 7.73
N ASN A 42 2.10 -5.60 7.49
CA ASN A 42 1.47 -6.64 6.69
C ASN A 42 0.29 -7.26 7.45
N ALA A 43 -0.78 -7.64 6.75
CA ALA A 43 -1.89 -8.35 7.37
C ALA A 43 -1.43 -9.70 7.96
N PRO A 44 -1.98 -10.14 9.12
CA PRO A 44 -1.50 -11.32 9.84
C PRO A 44 -1.96 -12.67 9.25
N ALA A 45 -2.92 -12.69 8.31
CA ALA A 45 -3.63 -13.91 7.92
C ALA A 45 -3.86 -14.02 6.40
N GLU A 46 -5.02 -14.52 5.97
CA GLU A 46 -5.36 -14.97 4.61
C GLU A 46 -5.09 -13.93 3.51
N GLN A 47 -5.16 -12.64 3.85
CA GLN A 47 -4.94 -11.53 2.92
C GLN A 47 -3.53 -10.94 3.01
N ARG A 48 -2.56 -11.67 3.58
CA ARG A 48 -1.17 -11.25 3.71
C ARG A 48 -0.50 -11.02 2.34
N LEU A 49 0.27 -9.94 2.23
CA LEU A 49 1.20 -9.74 1.11
C LEU A 49 2.40 -10.70 1.21
N THR A 50 2.82 -11.26 0.06
CA THR A 50 4.04 -12.08 -0.01
C THR A 50 5.29 -11.24 0.27
N ARG A 51 6.41 -11.91 0.57
CA ARG A 51 7.69 -11.23 0.80
C ARG A 51 8.14 -10.42 -0.41
N GLU A 52 7.89 -10.92 -1.61
CA GLU A 52 8.19 -10.23 -2.87
C GLU A 52 7.36 -8.95 -3.00
N GLN A 53 6.06 -9.02 -2.72
CA GLN A 53 5.17 -7.85 -2.75
C GLN A 53 5.56 -6.80 -1.71
N LEU A 54 5.88 -7.22 -0.49
CA LEU A 54 6.40 -6.33 0.55
C LEU A 54 7.71 -5.66 0.14
N ASN A 55 8.64 -6.42 -0.45
CA ASN A 55 9.90 -5.88 -0.94
C ASN A 55 9.69 -4.87 -2.06
N LEU A 56 8.74 -5.12 -2.98
CA LEU A 56 8.38 -4.18 -4.04
C LEU A 56 7.82 -2.87 -3.47
N ILE A 57 6.90 -2.96 -2.50
CA ILE A 57 6.36 -1.77 -1.81
C ILE A 57 7.49 -1.03 -1.09
N ALA A 58 8.31 -1.71 -0.28
CA ALA A 58 9.39 -1.08 0.47
C ALA A 58 10.43 -0.41 -0.45
N GLN A 59 10.77 -1.03 -1.59
CA GLN A 59 11.65 -0.42 -2.59
C GLN A 59 11.04 0.83 -3.22
N SER A 60 9.77 0.76 -3.63
CA SER A 60 9.06 1.91 -4.20
C SER A 60 8.94 3.05 -3.18
N LEU A 61 8.51 2.76 -1.94
CA LEU A 61 8.45 3.75 -0.87
C LEU A 61 9.82 4.38 -0.56
N ARG A 62 10.92 3.61 -0.57
CA ARG A 62 12.27 4.19 -0.45
C ARG A 62 12.61 5.12 -1.60
N ALA A 63 12.27 4.76 -2.84
CA ALA A 63 12.50 5.62 -3.99
C ALA A 63 11.71 6.93 -3.89
N HIS A 64 10.48 6.88 -3.39
CA HIS A 64 9.63 8.06 -3.23
C HIS A 64 9.97 8.92 -2.02
N THR A 65 10.39 8.32 -0.91
CA THR A 65 10.74 9.05 0.34
C THR A 65 12.20 9.48 0.38
N GLY A 66 13.09 8.78 -0.33
CA GLY A 66 14.55 8.95 -0.22
C GLY A 66 15.15 8.32 1.03
N TRP A 67 14.38 7.68 1.92
CA TRP A 67 14.91 7.02 3.11
C TRP A 67 15.83 5.86 2.74
N GLN A 68 16.99 5.79 3.40
CA GLN A 68 18.00 4.78 3.10
C GLN A 68 17.61 3.41 3.69
N SER A 69 17.05 3.43 4.91
CA SER A 69 16.64 2.25 5.67
C SER A 69 15.14 2.27 5.92
N LEU A 70 14.38 1.63 5.03
CA LEU A 70 12.95 1.39 5.16
C LEU A 70 12.65 -0.03 4.65
N TYR A 71 12.13 -0.88 5.53
CA TYR A 71 11.90 -2.30 5.25
C TYR A 71 10.83 -2.87 6.19
N PHE A 72 10.30 -4.05 5.86
CA PHE A 72 9.43 -4.81 6.75
C PHE A 72 10.27 -5.71 7.66
N ASP A 73 10.07 -5.62 8.98
CA ASP A 73 10.72 -6.49 9.96
C ASP A 73 10.13 -7.92 9.95
N GLU A 74 10.64 -8.79 10.84
CA GLU A 74 10.22 -10.20 10.91
C GLU A 74 8.75 -10.36 11.31
N ASP A 75 8.22 -9.42 12.08
CA ASP A 75 6.82 -9.34 12.50
C ASP A 75 5.92 -8.70 11.42
N GLY A 76 6.52 -8.25 10.31
CA GLY A 76 5.81 -7.65 9.20
C GLY A 76 5.47 -6.17 9.36
N PHE A 77 6.10 -5.46 10.30
CA PHE A 77 5.95 -4.00 10.44
C PHE A 77 6.92 -3.27 9.52
N LEU A 78 6.42 -2.26 8.82
CA LEU A 78 7.28 -1.33 8.10
C LEU A 78 8.01 -0.47 9.12
N ILE A 79 9.34 -0.48 9.08
CA ILE A 79 10.18 0.27 10.00
C ILE A 79 11.16 1.17 9.27
N CYS A 80 11.38 2.36 9.83
CA CYS A 80 12.41 3.30 9.41
C CYS A 80 13.29 3.65 10.63
N PRO A 81 14.36 2.88 10.89
CA PRO A 81 15.18 3.05 12.10
C PRO A 81 15.88 4.41 12.19
N ASP A 82 16.21 5.01 11.04
CA ASP A 82 16.84 6.32 10.95
C ASP A 82 16.07 7.21 9.97
N PRO A 83 15.00 7.89 10.43
CA PRO A 83 14.19 8.75 9.58
C PRO A 83 14.91 10.04 9.14
N GLN A 84 16.08 10.34 9.71
CA GLN A 84 16.93 11.47 9.32
C GLN A 84 17.89 11.10 8.18
N ALA A 85 18.22 9.81 8.03
CA ALA A 85 19.00 9.31 6.90
C ALA A 85 18.16 9.17 5.62
N PHE A 86 18.06 10.26 4.86
CA PHE A 86 17.52 10.26 3.51
C PHE A 86 18.44 10.95 2.51
N SER A 87 18.32 10.58 1.24
CA SER A 87 19.00 11.23 0.12
C SER A 87 18.02 11.40 -1.04
N GLY A 88 17.70 12.66 -1.38
CA GLY A 88 16.67 12.97 -2.37
C GLY A 88 15.25 12.63 -1.88
N GLY A 89 14.41 12.16 -2.80
CA GLY A 89 13.01 11.81 -2.53
C GLY A 89 12.11 13.02 -2.26
N SER A 90 10.83 12.74 -2.00
CA SER A 90 9.79 13.72 -1.69
C SER A 90 9.70 13.96 -0.17
N ALA A 91 9.76 15.23 0.22
CA ALA A 91 9.48 15.66 1.58
C ALA A 91 8.02 15.40 1.96
N ALA A 92 7.09 15.61 1.01
CA ALA A 92 5.69 15.28 1.19
C ALA A 92 5.46 13.79 1.46
N ALA A 93 6.17 12.89 0.75
CA ALA A 93 6.09 11.46 0.98
C ALA A 93 6.64 11.07 2.37
N ARG A 94 7.80 11.62 2.78
CA ARG A 94 8.35 11.39 4.12
C ARG A 94 7.41 11.87 5.23
N LYS A 95 6.78 13.03 5.05
CA LYS A 95 5.81 13.57 6.01
C LYS A 95 4.60 12.64 6.17
N LEU A 96 4.05 12.14 5.05
CA LEU A 96 2.91 11.22 5.09
C LEU A 96 3.29 9.88 5.73
N LEU A 97 4.33 9.23 5.21
CA LEU A 97 4.71 7.91 5.67
C LEU A 97 5.22 7.95 7.12
N GLY A 98 5.95 8.99 7.50
CA GLY A 98 6.38 9.21 8.88
C GLY A 98 5.20 9.33 9.84
N ALA A 99 4.18 10.10 9.47
CA ALA A 99 2.96 10.21 10.26
C ALA A 99 2.22 8.86 10.35
N ALA A 100 2.13 8.09 9.26
CA ALA A 100 1.54 6.75 9.28
C ALA A 100 2.29 5.76 10.17
N LEU A 101 3.63 5.83 10.21
CA LEU A 101 4.48 4.97 11.04
C LEU A 101 4.35 5.27 12.55
N THR A 102 3.95 6.50 12.90
CA THR A 102 3.79 6.95 14.29
C THR A 102 2.33 7.19 14.68
N ASP A 103 1.37 6.80 13.84
CA ASP A 103 -0.06 6.93 14.13
C ASP A 103 -0.43 6.02 15.32
N GLU A 104 -1.56 6.30 15.97
CA GLU A 104 -2.15 5.42 16.98
C GLU A 104 -2.95 4.27 16.32
N ALA A 105 -3.32 4.41 15.05
CA ALA A 105 -3.93 3.36 14.25
C ALA A 105 -2.89 2.40 13.64
N ALA A 106 -3.33 1.17 13.34
CA ALA A 106 -2.62 0.27 12.44
C ALA A 106 -3.13 0.42 11.00
N TYR A 107 -2.22 0.39 10.04
CA TYR A 107 -2.51 0.30 8.61
C TYR A 107 -2.07 -1.07 8.11
N GLU A 108 -3.01 -1.99 7.94
CA GLU A 108 -2.74 -3.35 7.48
C GLU A 108 -2.75 -3.42 5.97
N LEU A 109 -1.60 -3.75 5.38
CA LEU A 109 -1.45 -3.97 3.95
C LEU A 109 -1.98 -5.36 3.58
N GLU A 110 -2.95 -5.40 2.68
CA GLU A 110 -3.64 -6.61 2.24
C GLU A 110 -3.46 -6.87 0.76
N SER A 111 -3.30 -8.14 0.40
CA SER A 111 -3.33 -8.64 -0.97
C SER A 111 -4.76 -8.97 -1.39
N HIS A 112 -5.26 -8.28 -2.40
CA HIS A 112 -6.59 -8.53 -3.00
C HIS A 112 -6.44 -8.96 -4.45
N HIS A 113 -5.89 -10.15 -4.68
CA HIS A 113 -5.51 -10.61 -6.01
C HIS A 113 -6.73 -10.88 -6.92
N ARG A 114 -6.79 -10.21 -8.08
CA ARG A 114 -7.89 -10.34 -9.07
C ARG A 114 -9.24 -9.99 -8.46
N SER A 115 -9.27 -8.97 -7.61
CA SER A 115 -10.51 -8.53 -6.96
C SER A 115 -11.30 -7.63 -7.90
N GLY A 116 -12.57 -7.95 -8.14
CA GLY A 116 -13.47 -7.03 -8.86
C GLY A 116 -13.84 -5.78 -8.06
N GLU A 117 -13.55 -5.76 -6.76
CA GLU A 117 -13.91 -4.66 -5.84
C GLU A 117 -12.76 -3.69 -5.57
N VAL A 118 -11.50 -4.15 -5.71
CA VAL A 118 -10.30 -3.35 -5.45
C VAL A 118 -9.62 -3.06 -6.77
N LYS A 119 -9.65 -1.79 -7.20
CA LYS A 119 -9.02 -1.35 -8.45
C LYS A 119 -7.68 -0.71 -8.13
N PHE A 120 -6.59 -1.45 -8.30
CA PHE A 120 -5.22 -1.12 -7.85
C PHE A 120 -5.06 -1.00 -6.32
N GLY A 121 -5.83 -0.13 -5.68
CA GLY A 121 -5.73 0.23 -4.27
C GLY A 121 -7.07 0.64 -3.68
N ARG A 122 -7.26 0.40 -2.39
CA ARG A 122 -8.39 0.91 -1.60
C ARG A 122 -8.07 0.90 -0.11
N ILE A 123 -8.54 1.89 0.63
CA ILE A 123 -8.60 1.85 2.09
C ILE A 123 -10.03 1.55 2.57
N SER A 124 -10.15 0.71 3.60
CA SER A 124 -11.43 0.44 4.26
C SER A 124 -11.73 1.46 5.38
N ALA A 125 -12.99 1.51 5.82
CA ALA A 125 -13.44 2.41 6.90
C ALA A 125 -12.79 2.13 8.28
N GLY A 126 -12.06 1.02 8.39
CA GLY A 126 -11.39 0.56 9.59
C GLY A 126 -12.28 -0.23 10.56
N THR A 127 -11.64 -1.04 11.39
CA THR A 127 -12.25 -1.86 12.44
C THR A 127 -11.61 -1.54 13.79
N GLU A 128 -12.41 -1.55 14.84
CA GLU A 128 -11.91 -1.36 16.21
C GLU A 128 -11.73 -2.73 16.87
N HIS A 129 -10.51 -3.03 17.32
CA HIS A 129 -10.20 -4.23 18.07
C HIS A 129 -9.96 -3.88 19.54
N VAL A 130 -10.57 -4.66 20.43
CA VAL A 130 -10.42 -4.51 21.88
C VAL A 130 -10.04 -5.86 22.48
N ASP A 131 -8.94 -5.91 23.21
CA ASP A 131 -8.61 -7.03 24.09
C ASP A 131 -9.35 -6.84 25.41
N HIS A 132 -10.35 -7.69 25.67
CA HIS A 132 -11.13 -7.62 26.91
C HIS A 132 -10.34 -7.99 28.17
N LYS A 133 -9.18 -8.68 28.05
CA LYS A 133 -8.33 -9.05 29.19
C LYS A 133 -7.37 -7.92 29.57
N THR A 134 -6.76 -7.30 28.57
CA THR A 134 -5.74 -6.26 28.79
C THR A 134 -6.30 -4.83 28.65
N SER A 135 -7.54 -4.69 28.18
CA SER A 135 -8.17 -3.42 27.81
C SER A 135 -7.42 -2.64 26.73
N LEU A 136 -6.50 -3.29 26.01
CA LEU A 136 -5.84 -2.69 24.85
C LEU A 136 -6.85 -2.49 23.73
N LYS A 137 -6.73 -1.35 23.05
CA LYS A 137 -7.59 -0.98 21.93
C LYS A 137 -6.73 -0.52 20.77
N ILE A 138 -7.09 -0.92 19.55
CA ILE A 138 -6.46 -0.45 18.33
C ILE A 138 -7.48 -0.28 17.21
N SER A 139 -7.37 0.82 16.48
CA SER A 139 -8.07 1.04 15.22
C SER A 139 -7.24 0.47 14.08
N ILE A 140 -7.78 -0.45 13.31
CA ILE A 140 -7.10 -1.06 12.16
C ILE A 140 -7.77 -0.56 10.89
N ARG A 141 -6.99 0.00 9.97
CA ARG A 141 -7.45 0.35 8.62
C ARG A 141 -6.77 -0.54 7.61
N HIS A 142 -7.56 -1.11 6.71
CA HIS A 142 -7.07 -2.08 5.75
C HIS A 142 -6.73 -1.36 4.45
N VAL A 143 -5.45 -1.38 4.06
CA VAL A 143 -4.91 -0.85 2.81
C VAL A 143 -4.78 -2.01 1.83
N GLN A 144 -5.78 -2.14 0.97
CA GLN A 144 -5.97 -3.24 0.04
C GLN A 144 -5.28 -2.94 -1.28
N ILE A 145 -4.42 -3.84 -1.76
CA ILE A 145 -3.67 -3.67 -3.01
C ILE A 145 -3.90 -4.87 -3.92
N ASP A 146 -4.29 -4.64 -5.18
CA ASP A 146 -4.32 -5.67 -6.22
C ASP A 146 -3.09 -5.57 -7.13
N PHE A 147 -2.07 -6.36 -6.82
CA PHE A 147 -0.86 -6.46 -7.64
C PHE A 147 -1.12 -7.03 -9.05
N THR A 148 -2.25 -7.68 -9.30
CA THR A 148 -2.60 -8.15 -10.64
C THR A 148 -2.95 -7.00 -11.56
N ASP A 149 -3.65 -5.98 -11.04
CA ASP A 149 -4.01 -4.79 -11.81
C ASP A 149 -2.77 -4.03 -12.28
N PHE A 150 -1.77 -3.88 -11.40
CA PHE A 150 -0.49 -3.26 -11.77
C PHE A 150 0.23 -4.00 -12.91
N ARG A 151 0.02 -5.30 -13.08
CA ARG A 151 0.59 -6.08 -14.19
C ARG A 151 -0.15 -5.88 -15.52
N GLN A 152 -1.37 -5.32 -15.48
CA GLN A 152 -2.12 -4.95 -16.69
C GLN A 152 -1.74 -3.55 -17.21
N LEU A 153 -0.99 -2.78 -16.43
CA LEU A 153 -0.59 -1.43 -16.78
C LEU A 153 0.43 -1.43 -17.92
N HIS A 154 0.15 -0.61 -18.93
CA HIS A 154 1.06 -0.33 -20.03
C HIS A 154 0.96 1.15 -20.40
N GLY A 155 2.03 1.72 -20.94
CA GLY A 155 2.08 3.14 -21.25
C GLY A 155 3.50 3.66 -21.22
N GLU A 156 3.63 4.95 -20.97
CA GLU A 156 4.93 5.60 -20.98
C GLU A 156 5.70 5.32 -19.68
N PRO A 157 7.03 5.08 -19.74
CA PRO A 157 7.82 4.70 -18.55
C PRO A 157 7.71 5.68 -17.38
N LEU A 158 7.59 6.99 -17.65
CA LEU A 158 7.44 7.99 -16.60
C LEU A 158 6.04 7.98 -15.96
N ALA A 159 4.99 7.64 -16.70
CA ALA A 159 3.65 7.48 -16.15
C ALA A 159 3.56 6.19 -15.30
N LEU A 160 4.20 5.11 -15.73
CA LEU A 160 4.29 3.87 -14.94
C LEU A 160 5.00 4.10 -13.59
N ARG A 161 6.11 4.86 -13.60
CA ARG A 161 6.81 5.25 -12.36
C ARG A 161 5.99 6.20 -11.48
N ALA A 162 5.08 6.97 -12.06
CA ALA A 162 4.17 7.87 -11.35
C ALA A 162 2.94 7.16 -10.77
N PHE A 163 2.70 5.89 -11.13
CA PHE A 163 1.54 5.11 -10.73
C PHE A 163 1.96 3.67 -10.42
N ASP A 164 2.82 3.51 -9.42
CA ASP A 164 3.33 2.22 -8.95
C ASP A 164 2.67 1.82 -7.62
N PRO A 165 2.89 0.58 -7.13
CA PRO A 165 2.30 0.13 -5.87
C PRO A 165 2.66 0.99 -4.65
N GLY A 166 3.84 1.63 -4.61
CA GLY A 166 4.20 2.51 -3.51
C GLY A 166 3.44 3.83 -3.53
N ILE A 167 3.21 4.42 -4.71
CA ILE A 167 2.32 5.58 -4.87
C ILE A 167 0.89 5.23 -4.47
N ALA A 168 0.40 4.03 -4.82
CA ALA A 168 -0.93 3.60 -4.40
C ALA A 168 -1.02 3.44 -2.87
N VAL A 169 -0.03 2.83 -2.22
CA VAL A 169 0.03 2.79 -0.75
C VAL A 169 0.04 4.21 -0.15
N LEU A 170 0.83 5.13 -0.70
CA LEU A 170 0.83 6.53 -0.24
C LEU A 170 -0.53 7.21 -0.43
N HIS A 171 -1.23 6.94 -1.52
CA HIS A 171 -2.59 7.44 -1.76
C HIS A 171 -3.56 6.96 -0.67
N GLU A 172 -3.59 5.65 -0.42
CA GLU A 172 -4.46 5.07 0.61
C GLU A 172 -4.10 5.57 2.03
N LEU A 173 -2.80 5.73 2.32
CA LEU A 173 -2.37 6.32 3.59
C LEU A 173 -2.79 7.78 3.73
N ALA A 174 -2.90 8.56 2.65
CA ALA A 174 -3.35 9.95 2.73
C ALA A 174 -4.83 10.04 3.17
N HIS A 175 -5.69 9.13 2.69
CA HIS A 175 -7.04 8.95 3.24
C HIS A 175 -7.01 8.54 4.72
N GLY A 176 -6.09 7.63 5.06
CA GLY A 176 -5.86 7.15 6.41
C GLY A 176 -5.49 8.25 7.41
N VAL A 177 -4.33 8.85 7.21
CA VAL A 177 -3.66 9.75 8.15
C VAL A 177 -4.32 11.12 8.15
N TRP A 178 -4.64 11.68 6.98
CA TRP A 178 -5.12 13.06 6.85
C TRP A 178 -6.56 13.21 6.43
N ARG A 179 -7.25 12.09 6.16
CA ARG A 179 -8.67 12.10 5.74
C ARG A 179 -8.93 12.95 4.50
N LEU A 180 -7.92 13.07 3.62
CA LEU A 180 -8.06 13.79 2.36
C LEU A 180 -9.03 13.03 1.47
N PRO A 181 -10.12 13.61 0.96
CA PRO A 181 -11.02 12.90 0.06
C PRO A 181 -10.49 12.90 -1.38
N ASP A 182 -10.92 11.89 -2.14
CA ASP A 182 -10.85 11.91 -3.60
C ASP A 182 -11.86 12.88 -4.21
N ALA A 183 -11.67 13.16 -5.50
CA ALA A 183 -12.61 13.98 -6.27
C ALA A 183 -14.01 13.35 -6.24
N ARG A 184 -15.02 14.15 -5.86
CA ARG A 184 -16.43 13.71 -5.88
C ARG A 184 -17.17 14.10 -7.16
N SER A 185 -16.57 14.96 -7.97
CA SER A 185 -17.16 15.48 -9.20
C SER A 185 -16.09 16.02 -10.14
N ALA A 186 -16.43 16.24 -11.41
CA ALA A 186 -15.53 16.83 -12.39
C ALA A 186 -15.01 18.23 -12.00
N ALA A 187 -15.76 18.99 -11.19
CA ALA A 187 -15.34 20.33 -10.71
C ALA A 187 -14.31 20.27 -9.57
N ASP A 188 -14.19 19.11 -8.91
CA ASP A 188 -13.30 18.85 -7.78
C ASP A 188 -12.04 18.08 -8.23
N GLU A 189 -11.93 17.73 -9.50
CA GLU A 189 -10.78 17.02 -10.07
C GLU A 189 -9.46 17.80 -9.86
N PRO A 190 -8.37 17.17 -9.34
CA PRO A 190 -8.24 15.73 -9.10
C PRO A 190 -8.60 15.25 -7.68
N GLY A 191 -9.11 16.13 -6.81
CA GLY A 191 -9.41 15.85 -5.41
C GLY A 191 -8.29 16.26 -4.46
N GLU A 192 -8.55 16.32 -3.16
CA GLU A 192 -7.53 16.73 -2.17
C GLU A 192 -6.44 15.68 -2.02
N CYS A 193 -6.82 14.41 -2.00
CA CYS A 193 -5.89 13.29 -1.91
C CYS A 193 -4.93 13.31 -3.09
N GLU A 194 -5.45 13.30 -4.32
CA GLU A 194 -4.62 13.29 -5.52
C GLU A 194 -3.80 14.59 -5.69
N ARG A 195 -4.28 15.76 -5.21
CA ARG A 195 -3.45 16.98 -5.14
C ARG A 195 -2.22 16.78 -4.26
N TYR A 196 -2.37 16.11 -3.11
CA TYR A 196 -1.24 15.77 -2.25
C TYR A 196 -0.28 14.78 -2.93
N ILE A 197 -0.82 13.73 -3.56
CA ILE A 197 0.02 12.76 -4.29
C ILE A 197 0.72 13.43 -5.50
N ASN A 198 0.08 14.37 -6.17
CA ASN A 198 0.71 15.18 -7.22
C ASN A 198 1.84 16.06 -6.69
N GLN A 199 1.75 16.57 -5.45
CA GLN A 199 2.88 17.22 -4.81
C GLN A 199 4.07 16.26 -4.66
N ILE A 200 3.84 15.02 -4.21
CA ILE A 200 4.89 13.99 -4.14
C ILE A 200 5.54 13.78 -5.51
N ARG A 201 4.71 13.61 -6.56
CA ARG A 201 5.21 13.41 -7.93
C ARG A 201 6.02 14.60 -8.44
N ARG A 202 5.57 15.83 -8.16
CA ARG A 202 6.27 17.06 -8.54
C ARG A 202 7.64 17.17 -7.88
N GLU A 203 7.74 16.88 -6.59
CA GLU A 203 9.01 16.86 -5.84
C GLU A 203 9.99 15.81 -6.40
N LEU A 204 9.48 14.75 -7.02
CA LEU A 204 10.26 13.69 -7.68
C LEU A 204 10.48 13.91 -9.17
N HIS A 205 10.04 15.04 -9.73
CA HIS A 205 10.05 15.34 -11.17
C HIS A 205 9.31 14.28 -12.03
N LEU A 206 8.32 13.61 -11.45
CA LEU A 206 7.41 12.68 -12.11
C LEU A 206 6.19 13.43 -12.69
N PRO A 207 5.54 12.87 -13.73
CA PRO A 207 4.28 13.41 -14.24
C PRO A 207 3.15 13.40 -13.19
N GLU A 208 2.40 14.49 -13.09
CA GLU A 208 1.24 14.67 -12.21
C GLU A 208 -0.03 14.14 -12.89
N ARG A 209 -0.88 13.40 -12.15
CA ARG A 209 -2.16 12.88 -12.64
C ARG A 209 -3.13 14.04 -12.87
N GLN A 210 -3.74 14.10 -14.04
CA GLN A 210 -4.66 15.19 -14.41
C GLN A 210 -6.07 15.01 -13.86
N HIS A 211 -6.55 13.77 -13.89
CA HIS A 211 -7.90 13.38 -13.52
C HIS A 211 -7.82 12.11 -12.67
N TYR A 212 -8.54 12.11 -11.57
CA TYR A 212 -8.77 10.95 -10.74
C TYR A 212 -9.52 9.89 -11.54
N SER A 213 -10.63 10.22 -12.20
CA SER A 213 -11.34 9.22 -13.00
C SER A 213 -10.55 8.83 -14.25
N ALA A 214 -10.47 7.53 -14.53
CA ALA A 214 -9.94 7.03 -15.79
C ALA A 214 -10.91 7.28 -16.94
N GLY A 215 -10.42 7.73 -18.08
CA GLY A 215 -11.20 7.78 -19.31
C GLY A 215 -11.32 6.40 -19.93
N ALA A 216 -12.48 6.05 -20.50
CA ALA A 216 -12.67 4.80 -21.24
C ALA A 216 -12.79 5.07 -22.74
N ARG A 217 -12.15 4.24 -23.57
CA ARG A 217 -12.18 4.35 -25.04
C ARG A 217 -12.34 2.97 -25.68
N SER A 218 -13.27 2.85 -26.62
CA SER A 218 -13.35 1.68 -27.49
C SER A 218 -12.22 1.72 -28.53
N ARG A 219 -11.53 0.59 -28.73
CA ARG A 219 -10.49 0.49 -29.75
C ARG A 219 -11.14 0.14 -31.08
N ALA A 220 -11.05 1.01 -32.09
CA ALA A 220 -11.81 0.94 -33.35
C ALA A 220 -11.84 -0.42 -34.09
N ASN A 221 -10.90 -1.34 -33.83
CA ASN A 221 -10.81 -2.65 -34.48
C ASN A 221 -10.97 -3.86 -33.53
N ARG A 222 -11.33 -3.65 -32.26
CA ARG A 222 -11.65 -4.72 -31.30
C ARG A 222 -12.76 -4.25 -30.37
N ALA A 223 -13.68 -5.13 -30.01
CA ALA A 223 -14.68 -4.89 -28.97
C ALA A 223 -14.06 -4.81 -27.55
N GLN A 224 -12.83 -4.30 -27.43
CA GLN A 224 -12.06 -4.24 -26.20
C GLN A 224 -12.07 -2.80 -25.69
N LEU A 225 -12.57 -2.62 -24.46
CA LEU A 225 -12.60 -1.33 -23.78
C LEU A 225 -11.23 -1.07 -23.11
N VAL A 226 -10.60 0.05 -23.45
CA VAL A 226 -9.31 0.46 -22.87
C VAL A 226 -9.56 1.63 -21.91
N ALA A 227 -9.11 1.48 -20.67
CA ALA A 227 -9.08 2.58 -19.72
C ALA A 227 -7.74 3.33 -19.84
N GLU A 228 -7.77 4.65 -19.62
CA GLU A 228 -6.62 5.55 -19.75
C GLU A 228 -6.58 6.56 -18.59
N LEU A 229 -5.43 6.64 -17.93
CA LEU A 229 -5.05 7.77 -17.08
C LEU A 229 -4.10 8.69 -17.83
N ARG A 230 -4.25 9.99 -17.59
CA ARG A 230 -3.42 11.04 -18.18
C ARG A 230 -2.63 11.75 -17.11
N PHE A 231 -1.38 12.00 -17.46
CA PHE A 231 -0.44 12.72 -16.62
C PHE A 231 0.18 13.87 -17.39
N ILE A 232 0.63 14.90 -16.67
CA ILE A 232 1.35 16.04 -17.25
C ILE A 232 2.60 16.34 -16.45
N ARG A 233 3.62 16.88 -17.11
CA ARG A 233 4.77 17.46 -16.45
C ARG A 233 5.10 18.80 -17.08
N PHE A 234 5.36 19.80 -16.27
CA PHE A 234 5.88 21.07 -16.75
C PHE A 234 7.40 21.03 -16.72
N ARG A 235 8.03 21.41 -17.83
CA ARG A 235 9.48 21.48 -17.97
C ARG A 235 9.87 22.77 -18.66
N GLU A 236 10.80 23.50 -18.07
CA GLU A 236 11.38 24.65 -18.74
C GLU A 236 12.39 24.21 -19.79
N LYS A 237 12.26 24.72 -21.01
CA LYS A 237 13.19 24.49 -22.12
C LYS A 237 13.41 25.80 -22.85
N HIS A 238 14.64 26.31 -22.80
CA HIS A 238 15.03 27.61 -23.38
C HIS A 238 14.19 28.79 -22.85
N GLY A 239 13.96 28.87 -21.54
CA GLY A 239 13.17 29.95 -20.94
C GLY A 239 11.65 29.85 -21.17
N GLN A 240 11.18 28.79 -21.83
CA GLN A 240 9.75 28.55 -22.06
C GLN A 240 9.27 27.35 -21.27
N LEU A 241 8.16 27.53 -20.54
CA LEU A 241 7.47 26.45 -19.87
C LEU A 241 6.75 25.56 -20.90
N ARG A 242 7.23 24.33 -21.06
CA ARG A 242 6.58 23.33 -21.92
C ARG A 242 5.80 22.34 -21.07
N ARG A 243 4.64 21.96 -21.60
CA ARG A 243 3.79 20.92 -21.03
C ARG A 243 4.01 19.61 -21.78
N GLU A 244 4.53 18.62 -21.09
CA GLU A 244 4.67 17.25 -21.59
C GLU A 244 3.45 16.44 -21.12
N HIS A 245 2.89 15.62 -22.01
CA HIS A 245 1.76 14.76 -21.71
C HIS A 245 2.22 13.31 -21.65
N PHE A 246 1.70 12.57 -20.67
CA PHE A 246 1.94 11.15 -20.55
C PHE A 246 0.65 10.38 -20.35
N PHE A 247 0.63 9.10 -20.69
CA PHE A 247 -0.52 8.23 -20.47
C PHE A 247 -0.14 6.85 -19.93
N LEU A 248 -1.11 6.26 -19.26
CA LEU A 248 -1.09 4.91 -18.72
C LEU A 248 -2.45 4.26 -19.02
N ARG A 249 -2.43 3.00 -19.44
CA ARG A 249 -3.58 2.28 -19.97
C ARG A 249 -3.64 0.87 -19.43
N TRP A 250 -4.84 0.30 -19.44
CA TRP A 250 -5.10 -1.09 -19.11
C TRP A 250 -6.40 -1.57 -19.76
N ASP A 251 -6.62 -2.89 -19.71
CA ASP A 251 -7.86 -3.49 -20.16
C ASP A 251 -8.97 -3.24 -19.13
N ALA A 252 -9.98 -2.47 -19.51
CA ALA A 252 -11.06 -2.07 -18.62
C ALA A 252 -11.98 -3.25 -18.24
N GLU A 253 -11.98 -4.35 -18.99
CA GLU A 253 -12.74 -5.56 -18.65
C GLU A 253 -12.04 -6.40 -17.59
N LEU A 254 -10.71 -6.37 -17.57
CA LEU A 254 -9.90 -7.15 -16.61
C LEU A 254 -9.77 -6.46 -15.25
N VAL A 255 -9.62 -5.13 -15.24
CA VAL A 255 -9.37 -4.33 -14.01
C VAL A 255 -10.58 -3.47 -13.62
N GLY A 256 -11.47 -3.17 -14.57
CA GLY A 256 -12.49 -2.15 -14.41
C GLY A 256 -12.00 -0.74 -14.79
N ALA A 257 -12.93 0.13 -15.17
CA ALA A 257 -12.70 1.58 -15.21
C ALA A 257 -12.82 2.15 -13.80
N LEU A 258 -11.99 3.13 -13.43
CA LEU A 258 -12.01 3.71 -12.08
C LEU A 258 -13.34 4.41 -11.75
N ASP A 259 -14.13 4.79 -12.76
CA ASP A 259 -15.53 5.20 -12.59
C ASP A 259 -16.46 4.51 -13.60
N ALA A 260 -17.51 3.85 -13.08
CA ALA A 260 -18.54 3.19 -13.89
C ALA A 260 -19.53 4.18 -14.52
N THR A 261 -19.54 5.45 -14.09
CA THR A 261 -20.52 6.45 -14.50
C THR A 261 -20.40 6.86 -15.97
N ASN A 262 -19.26 6.59 -16.62
CA ASN A 262 -19.02 6.93 -18.03
C ASN A 262 -19.09 5.73 -19.00
N VAL A 263 -19.28 4.50 -18.52
CA VAL A 263 -19.31 3.31 -19.40
C VAL A 263 -20.68 3.16 -20.08
N THR A 264 -21.77 3.60 -19.45
CA THR A 264 -23.14 3.48 -19.98
C THR A 264 -23.42 4.34 -21.21
N ALA A 265 -22.58 5.33 -21.52
CA ALA A 265 -22.73 6.16 -22.71
C ALA A 265 -22.12 5.56 -23.98
N PHE A 266 -21.27 4.52 -23.86
CA PHE A 266 -20.58 3.90 -25.00
C PHE A 266 -21.14 2.54 -25.41
N MET A 267 -22.10 1.99 -24.66
CA MET A 267 -22.77 0.70 -24.94
C MET A 267 -24.20 0.86 -25.48
N ARG A 268 -24.59 2.05 -25.95
CA ARG A 268 -25.83 2.28 -26.70
C ARG A 268 -25.54 2.72 -28.12
#